data_AF-A0A1X3DL41-F1
#
_entry.id   AF-A0A1X3DL41-F1
#
_cell.length_a   1.000
_cell.length_b   1.000
_cell.length_c   1.000
_cell.angle_alpha   90.00
_cell.angle_beta   90.00
_cell.angle_gamma   90.00
#
_symmetry.space_group_name_H-M   'P 1'
#
loop_
_entity.id
_entity.type
_entity.pdbx_description
1 polymer ?
#
loop_
_entity_poly.entity_id
_entity_poly.type
_entity_poly.pdbx_seq_one_letter_code
_entity_poly.pdbx_strand_id
1 'polypeptide(L)' 'MALLDILKNPATGKVSHSKLWANVACAAGTYKFVVLPDPSPEIWAVYLGIVGGYAVARAMVSVKRQEVEADNADKVD' A
#
# COMPACT_ATOMS: atom_id res chain seq x y z
N MET A 1 -2.15 15.87 -3.67
CA MET A 1 -1.60 14.52 -3.47
C MET A 1 -0.96 14.08 -4.77
N ALA A 2 0.35 14.29 -4.91
CA ALA A 2 1.03 14.03 -6.17
C ALA A 2 1.18 12.52 -6.36
N LEU A 3 0.84 11.99 -7.54
CA LEU A 3 1.03 10.58 -7.94
C LEU A 3 2.43 10.03 -7.62
N LEU A 4 3.42 10.92 -7.52
CA LEU A 4 4.81 10.63 -7.17
C LEU A 4 5.02 10.20 -5.70
N ASP A 5 4.10 10.52 -4.79
CA ASP A 5 4.17 10.12 -3.37
C ASP A 5 3.88 8.62 -3.17
N ILE A 6 3.22 7.98 -4.15
CA ILE A 6 2.99 6.52 -4.16
C ILE A 6 4.31 5.77 -4.39
N LEU A 7 5.24 6.39 -5.14
CA LEU A 7 6.53 5.80 -5.51
C LEU A 7 7.66 6.22 -4.57
N LYS A 8 7.54 7.37 -3.91
CA LYS A 8 8.58 7.95 -3.06
C LYS A 8 8.35 7.67 -1.57
N ASN A 9 9.45 7.46 -0.84
CA ASN A 9 9.41 7.39 0.61
C ASN A 9 9.32 8.82 1.21
N PRO A 10 8.31 9.15 2.03
CA PRO A 10 8.12 10.51 2.55
C PRO A 10 9.28 11.02 3.42
N ALA A 11 10.01 10.10 4.07
CA ALA A 11 11.10 10.44 4.97
C ALA A 11 12.46 10.67 4.26
N THR A 12 12.62 10.23 3.01
CA THR A 12 13.92 10.27 2.32
C THR A 12 13.87 10.79 0.88
N GLY A 13 12.68 11.00 0.31
CA GLY A 13 12.49 11.42 -1.08
C GLY A 13 12.90 10.36 -2.13
N LYS A 14 13.50 9.25 -1.69
CA LYS A 14 13.99 8.16 -2.55
C LYS A 14 12.88 7.15 -2.83
N VAL A 15 12.89 6.61 -4.05
CA VAL A 15 12.01 5.51 -4.44
C VAL A 15 12.35 4.29 -3.58
N SER A 16 11.38 3.80 -2.82
CA SER A 16 11.58 2.58 -2.03
C SER A 16 11.30 1.38 -2.93
N HIS A 17 12.33 0.59 -3.22
CA HIS A 17 12.23 -0.59 -4.09
C HIS A 17 11.07 -1.52 -3.68
N SER A 18 10.92 -1.79 -2.39
CA SER A 18 9.81 -2.61 -1.87
C SER A 18 8.43 -1.97 -2.07
N LYS A 19 8.29 -0.63 -1.91
CA LYS A 19 7.02 0.06 -2.17
C LYS A 19 6.69 0.09 -3.66
N LEU A 20 7.70 0.30 -4.51
CA LEU A 20 7.57 0.29 -5.97
C LEU A 20 7.07 -1.07 -6.44
N TRP A 21 7.76 -2.16 -6.08
CA TRP A 21 7.38 -3.50 -6.51
C TRP A 21 6.04 -3.96 -5.95
N ALA A 22 5.68 -3.57 -4.72
CA ALA A 22 4.35 -3.85 -4.18
C ALA A 22 3.24 -3.21 -5.04
N ASN A 23 3.42 -1.93 -5.42
CA ASN A 23 2.46 -1.25 -6.29
C ASN A 23 2.44 -1.83 -7.71
N VAL A 24 3.60 -2.21 -8.26
CA VAL A 24 3.70 -2.86 -9.58
C VAL A 24 2.99 -4.21 -9.56
N ALA A 25 3.16 -5.02 -8.51
CA ALA A 25 2.47 -6.29 -8.36
C ALA A 25 0.95 -6.11 -8.26
N CYS A 26 0.49 -5.12 -7.47
CA CYS A 26 -0.93 -4.75 -7.43
C CYS A 26 -1.44 -4.33 -8.81
N ALA A 27 -0.72 -3.45 -9.52
CA ALA A 27 -1.12 -2.99 -10.85
C ALA A 27 -1.19 -4.14 -11.87
N ALA A 28 -0.21 -5.04 -11.89
CA ALA A 28 -0.20 -6.20 -12.75
C ALA A 28 -1.36 -7.17 -12.43
N GLY A 29 -1.63 -7.40 -11.15
CA GLY A 29 -2.77 -8.20 -10.68
C GLY A 29 -4.11 -7.60 -11.09
N THR A 30 -4.30 -6.30 -10.87
CA THR A 30 -5.49 -5.54 -11.31
C THR A 30 -5.65 -5.62 -12.82
N TYR A 31 -4.59 -5.45 -13.60
CA TYR A 31 -4.68 -5.57 -15.06
C TYR A 31 -5.17 -6.96 -15.48
N LYS A 32 -4.55 -8.03 -14.96
CA LYS A 32 -4.94 -9.41 -15.28
C LYS A 32 -6.36 -9.73 -14.85
N PHE A 33 -6.82 -9.16 -13.74
CA PHE A 33 -8.18 -9.28 -13.25
C PHE A 33 -9.19 -8.57 -14.17
N VAL A 34 -8.90 -7.34 -14.60
CA VAL A 34 -9.78 -6.54 -15.48
C VAL A 34 -9.93 -7.16 -16.87
N VAL A 35 -8.88 -7.77 -17.41
CA VAL A 35 -8.93 -8.41 -18.75
C VAL A 35 -9.51 -9.82 -18.73
N LEU A 36 -9.80 -10.38 -17.54
CA LEU A 36 -10.39 -11.70 -17.43
C LEU A 36 -11.90 -11.59 -17.69
N PRO A 37 -12.45 -12.25 -18.74
CA PRO A 37 -13.89 -12.30 -18.94
C PRO A 37 -14.55 -13.20 -17.88
N ASP A 38 -15.66 -12.73 -17.30
CA ASP A 38 -16.47 -13.43 -16.30
C ASP A 38 -15.67 -14.08 -15.15
N PRO A 39 -14.94 -13.28 -14.33
CA PRO A 39 -14.21 -13.79 -13.18
C PRO A 39 -15.13 -14.49 -12.17
N SER A 40 -14.77 -15.71 -11.78
CA SER A 40 -15.53 -16.47 -10.76
C SER A 40 -15.50 -15.78 -9.39
N PRO A 41 -16.46 -16.06 -8.49
CA PRO A 41 -16.50 -15.49 -7.15
C PRO A 41 -15.22 -15.74 -6.33
N GLU A 42 -14.56 -16.89 -6.54
CA GLU A 42 -13.29 -17.23 -5.90
C GLU A 42 -12.17 -16.28 -6.34
N ILE A 43 -12.10 -15.96 -7.65
CA ILE A 43 -11.12 -15.02 -8.20
C ILE A 43 -11.37 -13.61 -7.65
N TRP A 44 -12.64 -13.21 -7.52
CA TRP A 44 -13.02 -11.96 -6.85
C TRP A 44 -12.53 -11.93 -5.39
N ALA A 45 -12.79 -12.99 -4.63
CA ALA A 45 -12.39 -13.07 -3.22
C ALA A 45 -10.87 -12.98 -3.05
N VAL A 46 -10.10 -13.68 -3.90
CA VAL A 46 -8.64 -13.61 -3.89
C VAL A 46 -8.14 -12.20 -4.27
N TYR A 47 -8.68 -11.61 -5.33
CA TYR A 47 -8.28 -10.27 -5.78
C TYR A 47 -8.57 -9.20 -4.72
N LEU A 48 -9.78 -9.18 -4.17
CA LEU A 48 -10.18 -8.26 -3.11
C LEU A 48 -9.40 -8.50 -1.82
N GLY A 49 -9.07 -9.76 -1.50
CA GLY A 49 -8.22 -10.11 -0.37
C GLY A 49 -6.82 -9.52 -0.50
N ILE A 50 -6.20 -9.61 -1.68
CA ILE A 50 -4.85 -9.08 -1.93
C ILE A 50 -4.85 -7.54 -1.89
N VAL A 51 -5.74 -6.90 -2.67
CA VAL A 51 -5.77 -5.42 -2.76
C VAL A 51 -6.25 -4.80 -1.45
N GLY A 52 -7.29 -5.35 -0.83
CA GLY A 52 -7.79 -4.93 0.46
C GLY A 52 -6.77 -5.17 1.58
N GLY A 53 -6.14 -6.34 1.61
CA GLY A 53 -5.10 -6.68 2.57
C GLY A 53 -3.90 -5.72 2.50
N TYR A 54 -3.45 -5.36 1.30
CA TYR A 54 -2.41 -4.36 1.11
C TYR A 54 -2.81 -3.00 1.69
N ALA A 55 -4.04 -2.53 1.43
CA ALA A 55 -4.54 -1.26 1.96
C ALA A 55 -4.60 -1.25 3.49
N VAL A 56 -5.12 -2.32 4.11
CA VAL A 56 -5.18 -2.46 5.58
C VAL A 56 -3.79 -2.50 6.20
N ALA A 57 -2.87 -3.31 5.65
CA ALA A 57 -1.50 -3.38 6.16
C ALA A 57 -0.79 -2.02 6.09
N ARG A 58 -0.99 -1.27 4.99
CA ARG A 58 -0.45 0.08 4.84
C ARG A 58 -1.03 1.06 5.85
N ALA A 59 -2.33 1.00 6.10
CA ALA A 59 -2.99 1.85 7.10
C ALA A 59 -2.46 1.56 8.51
N MET A 60 -2.33 0.28 8.90
CA MET A 60 -1.78 -0.11 10.20
C MET A 60 -0.36 0.38 10.43
N VAL A 61 0.51 0.27 9.42
CA VAL A 61 1.89 0.79 9.50
C VAL A 61 1.91 2.31 9.64
N SER A 62 0.98 3.02 8.98
CA SER A 62 0.86 4.47 9.10
C SER A 62 0.45 4.89 10.51
N VAL A 63 -0.55 4.21 11.10
CA VAL A 63 -1.03 4.50 12.46
C VAL A 63 0.09 4.29 13.48
N LYS A 64 0.76 3.13 13.45
CA LYS A 64 1.89 2.85 14.35
C LYS A 64 3.01 3.88 14.23
N ARG A 65 3.27 4.37 13.02
CA ARG A 65 4.27 5.41 12.82
C ARG A 65 3.87 6.74 13.46
N GLN A 66 2.59 7.12 13.34
CA GLN A 66 2.07 8.34 13.97
C GLN A 66 2.11 8.25 15.51
N GLU A 67 1.81 7.08 16.08
CA GLU A 67 1.92 6.84 17.53
C GLU A 67 3.36 7.02 18.03
N VAL A 68 4.35 6.47 17.31
CA VAL A 68 5.77 6.64 17.64
C VAL A 68 6.23 8.10 17.49
N GLU A 69 5.75 8.80 16.47
CA GLU A 69 6.06 10.22 16.27
C GLU A 69 5.44 11.10 17.38
N ALA A 70 4.26 10.74 17.89
CA ALA A 70 3.61 11.43 19.01
C ALA A 70 4.30 11.18 20.36
N ASP A 71 4.66 9.93 20.67
CA ASP A 71 5.41 9.57 21.90
C ASP A 71 6.80 10.23 21.96
N ASN A 72 7.46 10.38 20.82
CA ASN A 72 8.73 11.10 20.77
C ASN A 72 8.58 12.62 20.96
N ALA A 73 7.45 13.22 20.58
CA ALA A 73 7.21 14.64 20.80
C ALA A 73 7.01 14.94 22.30
N ASP A 74 6.26 14.09 23.00
CA ASP A 74 5.99 14.22 24.44
C ASP A 74 7.26 14.11 25.31
N LYS A 75 8.28 13.39 24.84
CA LYS A 75 9.57 13.23 25.54
C LYS A 75 10.56 14.38 25.33
N VAL A 76 10.28 15.27 24.39
CA VAL A 76 11.18 16.39 24.03
C VAL A 76 10.75 17.72 24.68
N ASP A 77 9.50 17.78 25.18
CA ASP A 77 8.95 18.86 26.00
C ASP A 77 9.16 18.62 27.51
#